data_AF-A0A0N4ZVZ2-F1
#
_entry.id   AF-A0A0N4ZVZ2-F1
#
_cell.length_a   1.000
_cell.length_b   1.000
_cell.length_c   1.000
_cell.angle_alpha   90.00
_cell.angle_beta   90.00
_cell.angle_gamma   90.00
#
_symmetry.space_group_name_H-M   'P 1'
#
loop_
_entity.id
_entity.type
_entity.pdbx_description
1 polymer ?
#
loop_
_entity_poly.entity_id
_entity_poly.type
_entity_poly.pdbx_seq_one_letter_code
_entity_poly.pdbx_strand_id
1 'polypeptide(L)'
;MLSNVPDYLSMDHNQIHSYRQKLNNSIVEDELQLSKLLPLIQSLQKSYDDVEKALRQKKSILSNLIMYETMEEYTINLIDEDNNDSQDKTSVKSDNTTQSLFSVSPPTNFHSDISFSEAFGSKRIENNNNYFFNSNTSTSNSISPQSSNDTVYVATITLKIAEDCLRNAGGKLIGVNGTNIKKIRRDCACCIHLRGRGSTKLSELKDIHNRNRASVSKAFEPLHVIIQSVHSDKDIAVTNVRKAIDRVVLSLDRGLKDVDSSRHEITNFEIKETKKRYNKKTSLYS
;
A
#
# COMPACT_ATOMS: atom_id res chain seq x y z
N MET A 1 9.03 8.91 -32.35
CA MET A 1 9.56 7.85 -33.24
C MET A 1 9.46 8.38 -34.67
N LEU A 2 10.59 8.60 -35.35
CA LEU A 2 10.65 9.12 -36.73
C LEU A 2 11.60 8.25 -37.58
N SER A 3 11.54 6.93 -37.42
CA SER A 3 12.52 5.98 -37.98
C SER A 3 12.23 5.53 -39.41
N ASN A 4 11.09 5.92 -39.99
CA ASN A 4 10.60 5.39 -41.27
C ASN A 4 10.28 6.51 -42.27
N VAL A 5 11.17 7.52 -42.39
CA VAL A 5 11.17 8.44 -43.54
C VAL A 5 12.02 7.79 -44.63
N PRO A 6 11.46 7.42 -45.80
CA PRO A 6 12.26 6.83 -46.87
C PRO A 6 13.20 7.87 -47.51
N ASP A 7 14.39 7.43 -47.93
CA ASP A 7 15.30 8.29 -48.70
C ASP A 7 14.68 8.65 -50.06
N TYR A 8 14.21 9.89 -50.16
CA TYR A 8 13.51 10.44 -51.33
C TYR A 8 14.34 10.40 -52.63
N LEU A 9 15.66 10.29 -52.52
CA LEU A 9 16.60 10.15 -53.63
C LEU A 9 16.52 8.77 -54.33
N SER A 10 15.87 7.78 -53.72
CA SER A 10 15.79 6.41 -54.24
C SER A 10 14.43 6.02 -54.85
N MET A 11 13.44 6.92 -54.81
CA MET A 11 12.06 6.63 -55.21
C MET A 11 11.71 7.15 -56.60
N ASP A 12 10.93 6.35 -57.35
CA ASP A 12 10.33 6.82 -58.61
C ASP A 12 9.14 7.75 -58.35
N HIS A 13 8.69 8.45 -59.41
CA HIS A 13 7.62 9.44 -59.31
C HIS A 13 6.27 8.87 -58.83
N ASN A 14 5.96 7.61 -59.18
CA ASN A 14 4.74 6.93 -58.75
C ASN A 14 4.83 6.48 -57.28
N GLN A 15 6.01 6.05 -56.83
CA GLN A 15 6.29 5.75 -55.43
C GLN A 15 6.16 7.01 -54.55
N ILE A 16 6.71 8.14 -54.99
CA ILE A 16 6.56 9.44 -54.33
C ILE A 16 5.08 9.84 -54.23
N HIS A 17 4.32 9.70 -55.33
CA HIS A 17 2.88 9.99 -55.32
C HIS A 17 2.10 9.09 -54.35
N SER A 18 2.38 7.78 -54.35
CA SER A 18 1.75 6.81 -53.43
C SER A 18 2.10 7.09 -51.96
N TYR A 19 3.37 7.40 -51.67
CA TYR A 19 3.81 7.76 -50.32
C TYR A 19 3.14 9.05 -49.83
N ARG A 20 3.10 10.09 -50.68
CA ARG A 20 2.41 11.36 -50.37
C ARG A 20 0.92 11.14 -50.06
N GLN A 21 0.23 10.29 -50.82
CA GLN A 21 -1.17 9.97 -50.58
C GLN A 21 -1.37 9.22 -49.26
N LYS A 22 -0.53 8.23 -48.95
CA LYS A 22 -0.56 7.50 -47.67
C LYS A 22 -0.30 8.41 -46.48
N LEU A 23 0.71 9.28 -46.57
CA LEU A 23 1.05 10.25 -45.54
C LEU A 23 -0.10 11.23 -45.30
N ASN A 24 -0.70 11.76 -46.36
CA ASN A 24 -1.84 12.67 -46.26
C ASN A 24 -3.05 12.01 -45.59
N ASN A 25 -3.35 10.74 -45.93
CA ASN A 25 -4.41 9.98 -45.27
C ASN A 25 -4.12 9.75 -43.78
N SER A 26 -2.87 9.46 -43.41
CA SER A 26 -2.45 9.31 -42.00
C SER A 26 -2.62 10.61 -41.22
N ILE A 27 -2.22 11.75 -41.80
CA ILE A 27 -2.37 13.08 -41.18
C ILE A 27 -3.86 13.38 -40.94
N VAL A 28 -4.72 13.15 -41.93
CA VAL A 28 -6.18 13.37 -41.79
C VAL A 28 -6.80 12.44 -40.73
N GLU A 29 -6.31 11.21 -40.58
CA GLU A 29 -6.75 10.30 -39.51
C GLU A 29 -6.31 10.81 -38.13
N ASP A 30 -5.06 11.26 -37.98
CA ASP A 30 -4.53 11.81 -36.73
C ASP A 30 -5.25 13.13 -36.34
N GLU A 31 -5.53 14.02 -37.30
CA GLU A 31 -6.35 15.23 -37.10
C GLU A 31 -7.78 14.87 -36.64
N LEU A 32 -8.38 13.84 -37.23
CA LEU A 32 -9.70 13.36 -36.82
C LEU A 32 -9.68 12.77 -35.40
N GLN A 33 -8.62 12.05 -35.01
CA GLN A 33 -8.44 11.57 -33.64
C GLN A 33 -8.25 12.74 -32.65
N LEU A 34 -7.45 13.74 -33.01
CA LEU A 34 -7.23 14.94 -32.21
C LEU A 34 -8.53 15.73 -31.99
N SER A 35 -9.36 15.87 -33.03
CA SER A 35 -10.67 16.54 -32.96
C SER A 35 -11.64 15.88 -31.96
N LYS A 36 -11.53 14.57 -31.76
CA LYS A 36 -12.31 13.80 -30.77
C LYS A 36 -11.76 13.91 -29.35
N LEU A 37 -10.44 14.08 -29.21
CA LEU A 37 -9.77 14.19 -27.92
C LEU A 37 -9.92 15.58 -27.29
N LEU A 38 -9.93 16.63 -28.11
CA LEU A 38 -10.02 18.03 -27.68
C LEU A 38 -11.24 18.34 -26.77
N PRO A 39 -12.49 17.94 -27.10
CA PRO A 39 -13.64 18.14 -26.21
C PRO A 39 -13.56 17.29 -24.92
N LEU A 40 -12.89 16.13 -24.94
CA LEU A 40 -12.68 15.34 -23.73
C LEU A 40 -11.74 16.05 -22.76
N ILE A 41 -10.64 16.63 -23.26
CA ILE A 41 -9.70 17.44 -22.47
C ILE A 41 -10.43 18.64 -21.85
N GLN A 42 -11.22 19.38 -22.64
CA GLN A 42 -12.03 20.50 -22.15
C GLN A 42 -13.03 20.07 -21.06
N SER A 43 -13.68 18.92 -21.23
CA SER A 43 -14.63 18.38 -20.24
C SER A 43 -13.94 17.98 -18.92
N LEU A 44 -12.72 17.44 -19.00
CA LEU A 44 -11.92 17.04 -17.86
C LEU A 44 -11.40 18.26 -17.09
N GLN A 45 -10.95 19.29 -17.81
CA GLN A 45 -10.49 20.55 -17.22
C GLN A 45 -11.64 21.25 -16.48
N LYS A 46 -12.82 21.36 -17.10
CA LYS A 46 -14.01 21.89 -16.41
C LYS A 46 -14.37 21.10 -15.13
N SER A 47 -14.32 19.76 -15.20
CA SER A 47 -14.57 18.90 -14.05
C SER A 47 -13.54 19.10 -12.92
N TYR A 48 -12.28 19.37 -13.27
CA TYR A 48 -11.24 19.75 -12.31
C TYR A 48 -11.56 21.09 -11.63
N ASP A 49 -11.90 22.12 -12.40
CA ASP A 49 -12.24 23.46 -11.88
C ASP A 49 -13.45 23.41 -10.93
N ASP A 50 -14.49 22.65 -11.29
CA ASP A 50 -15.68 22.44 -10.46
C ASP A 50 -15.33 21.75 -9.12
N VAL A 51 -14.45 20.74 -9.14
CA VAL A 51 -13.97 20.06 -7.92
C VAL A 51 -13.09 20.97 -7.07
N GLU A 52 -12.21 21.76 -7.68
CA GLU A 52 -11.36 22.71 -6.95
C GLU A 52 -12.20 23.79 -6.26
N LYS A 53 -13.21 24.33 -6.95
CA LYS A 53 -14.17 25.30 -6.40
C LYS A 53 -14.93 24.70 -5.21
N ALA A 54 -15.44 23.47 -5.34
CA ALA A 54 -16.11 22.77 -4.25
C ALA A 54 -15.18 22.50 -3.05
N LEU A 55 -13.90 22.21 -3.29
CA LEU A 55 -12.90 22.03 -2.24
C LEU A 55 -12.63 23.35 -1.50
N ARG A 56 -12.45 24.46 -2.23
CA ARG A 56 -12.27 25.81 -1.66
C ARG A 56 -13.46 26.21 -0.79
N GLN A 57 -14.69 25.97 -1.25
CA GLN A 57 -15.92 26.21 -0.47
C GLN A 57 -15.95 25.38 0.82
N LYS A 58 -15.69 24.06 0.75
CA LYS A 58 -15.66 23.20 1.94
C LYS A 58 -14.60 23.61 2.96
N LYS A 59 -13.41 24.04 2.50
CA LYS A 59 -12.36 24.59 3.38
C LYS A 59 -12.80 25.86 4.09
N SER A 60 -13.48 26.78 3.39
CA SER A 60 -14.03 28.00 4.00
C SER A 60 -15.12 27.68 5.03
N ILE A 61 -16.04 26.76 4.73
CA ILE A 61 -17.09 26.34 5.68
C ILE A 61 -16.46 25.72 6.93
N LEU A 62 -15.47 24.83 6.77
CA LEU A 62 -14.76 24.21 7.89
C LEU A 62 -14.01 25.26 8.73
N SER A 63 -13.35 26.23 8.10
CA SER A 63 -12.67 27.32 8.80
C SER A 63 -13.64 28.18 9.63
N ASN A 64 -14.84 28.44 9.10
CA ASN A 64 -15.87 29.16 9.83
C ASN A 64 -16.42 28.33 11.00
N LEU A 65 -16.61 27.01 10.80
CA LEU A 65 -17.11 26.11 11.84
C LEU A 65 -16.12 26.02 13.02
N ILE A 66 -14.83 25.87 12.75
CA ILE A 66 -13.76 25.87 13.77
C ILE A 66 -13.75 27.21 14.53
N MET A 67 -13.97 28.33 13.85
CA MET A 67 -14.08 29.65 14.49
C MET A 67 -15.29 29.72 15.44
N TYR A 68 -16.45 29.18 15.06
CA TYR A 68 -17.61 29.11 15.96
C TYR A 68 -17.37 28.18 17.16
N GLU A 69 -16.82 26.98 16.92
CA GLU A 69 -16.48 26.00 17.96
C GLU A 69 -15.50 26.60 19.00
N THR A 70 -14.42 27.24 18.54
CA THR A 70 -13.48 27.93 19.43
C THR A 70 -14.07 29.14 20.15
N MET A 71 -15.07 29.83 19.59
CA MET A 71 -15.81 30.88 20.29
C MET A 71 -16.77 30.32 21.35
N GLU A 72 -17.43 29.20 21.09
CA GLU A 72 -18.28 28.53 22.08
C GLU A 72 -17.44 28.02 23.26
N GLU A 73 -16.30 27.35 23.01
CA GLU A 73 -15.35 26.93 24.05
C GLU A 73 -14.88 28.13 24.90
N TYR A 74 -14.53 29.25 24.28
CA TYR A 74 -14.11 30.46 25.01
C TYR A 74 -15.25 31.07 25.84
N THR A 75 -16.49 30.99 25.36
CA THR A 75 -17.68 31.51 26.06
C THR A 75 -18.07 30.63 27.24
N ILE A 76 -17.94 29.30 27.11
CA ILE A 76 -18.16 28.35 28.21
C ILE A 76 -17.13 28.58 29.31
N ASN A 77 -15.84 28.70 28.97
CA ASN A 77 -14.78 28.98 29.94
C ASN A 77 -15.01 30.30 30.71
N LEU A 78 -15.56 31.33 30.06
CA LEU A 78 -15.94 32.59 30.73
C LEU A 78 -17.11 32.42 31.71
N ILE A 79 -18.08 31.55 31.41
CA ILE A 79 -19.23 31.27 32.29
C ILE A 79 -18.84 30.39 33.49
N ASP A 80 -17.84 29.52 33.33
CA ASP A 80 -17.33 28.66 34.41
C ASP A 80 -16.43 29.41 35.42
N GLU A 81 -15.76 30.50 35.02
CA GLU A 81 -15.03 31.37 35.97
C GLU A 81 -15.99 32.25 36.80
N ASP A 82 -17.08 32.75 36.24
CA ASP A 82 -18.08 33.58 36.96
C ASP A 82 -18.87 32.80 38.05
N ASN A 83 -18.87 31.46 38.02
CA ASN A 83 -19.65 30.62 38.95
C ASN A 83 -18.87 30.06 40.17
N ASN A 84 -17.57 30.32 40.28
CA ASN A 84 -16.74 29.77 41.37
C ASN A 84 -16.41 30.74 42.52
N ASP A 85 -16.75 32.03 42.43
CA ASP A 85 -16.38 33.02 43.44
C ASP A 85 -17.35 33.05 44.64
N SER A 86 -17.43 31.92 45.37
CA SER A 86 -18.17 31.79 46.64
C SER A 86 -17.73 30.60 47.52
N GLN A 87 -16.44 30.47 47.87
CA GLN A 87 -16.05 30.08 49.24
C GLN A 87 -14.59 30.39 49.64
N ASP A 88 -14.43 30.64 50.94
CA ASP A 88 -13.31 31.30 51.64
C ASP A 88 -11.85 30.91 51.33
N LYS A 89 -11.03 31.97 51.21
CA LYS A 89 -9.79 32.28 51.97
C LYS A 89 -9.07 31.09 52.66
N THR A 90 -7.77 30.86 52.48
CA THR A 90 -6.66 31.79 52.77
C THR A 90 -5.29 31.26 52.26
N SER A 91 -4.44 32.14 51.69
CA SER A 91 -2.95 32.24 51.80
C SER A 91 -2.05 30.97 51.70
N VAL A 92 -0.87 30.87 51.06
CA VAL A 92 0.09 31.76 50.35
C VAL A 92 1.21 30.82 49.81
N LYS A 93 2.05 31.03 48.78
CA LYS A 93 2.45 32.14 47.87
C LYS A 93 2.70 31.57 46.44
N SER A 94 2.68 32.34 45.35
CA SER A 94 3.82 32.96 44.59
C SER A 94 4.97 32.01 44.17
N ASP A 95 5.52 32.04 42.95
CA ASP A 95 5.54 33.11 41.92
C ASP A 95 5.43 32.62 40.45
N ASN A 96 4.68 33.37 39.64
CA ASN A 96 4.98 33.94 38.29
C ASN A 96 6.06 33.26 37.40
N THR A 97 5.93 33.14 36.07
CA THR A 97 5.70 34.26 35.11
C THR A 97 5.35 33.77 33.69
N THR A 98 4.21 34.26 33.19
CA THR A 98 3.82 34.74 31.83
C THR A 98 4.65 34.52 30.54
N GLN A 99 3.89 34.52 29.41
CA GLN A 99 4.24 34.91 28.00
C GLN A 99 4.99 33.92 27.09
N SER A 100 4.94 34.01 25.74
CA SER A 100 3.86 34.35 24.77
C SER A 100 4.38 34.16 23.31
N LEU A 101 3.48 34.20 22.32
CA LEU A 101 3.72 34.51 20.88
C LEU A 101 4.34 33.46 19.92
N PHE A 102 3.76 33.51 18.72
CA PHE A 102 4.04 32.87 17.42
C PHE A 102 5.51 32.64 17.01
N SER A 103 5.74 31.57 16.22
CA SER A 103 6.34 31.68 14.88
C SER A 103 6.04 30.44 14.00
N VAL A 104 6.44 30.48 12.72
CA VAL A 104 5.90 29.64 11.64
C VAL A 104 7.01 28.83 10.92
N SER A 105 6.80 27.51 10.80
CA SER A 105 7.51 26.56 9.89
C SER A 105 9.02 26.31 10.17
N PRO A 106 9.66 25.33 9.49
CA PRO A 106 9.37 23.90 9.54
C PRO A 106 10.64 23.02 9.77
N PRO A 107 10.56 21.82 10.37
CA PRO A 107 11.72 20.92 10.46
C PRO A 107 11.88 20.05 9.21
N THR A 108 12.97 20.26 8.49
CA THR A 108 13.55 19.29 7.55
C THR A 108 14.27 18.15 8.28
N ASN A 109 14.28 16.96 7.67
CA ASN A 109 15.27 15.89 7.82
C ASN A 109 15.73 15.50 9.24
N PHE A 110 15.18 14.38 9.74
CA PHE A 110 15.90 13.54 10.70
C PHE A 110 17.00 12.75 9.97
N HIS A 111 18.26 13.04 10.30
CA HIS A 111 19.35 12.08 10.10
C HIS A 111 19.35 11.12 11.29
N SER A 112 19.26 9.81 11.02
CA SER A 112 19.39 8.77 12.05
C SER A 112 20.71 8.05 11.87
N ASP A 113 21.70 8.39 12.69
CA ASP A 113 22.92 7.58 12.81
C ASP A 113 22.61 6.33 13.64
N ILE A 114 22.49 5.19 12.96
CA ILE A 114 22.64 3.86 13.56
C ILE A 114 23.79 3.17 12.85
N SER A 115 24.84 2.88 13.62
CA SER A 115 26.13 2.43 13.11
C SER A 115 26.08 1.04 12.47
N PHE A 116 26.41 0.99 11.18
CA PHE A 116 26.85 -0.23 10.51
C PHE A 116 28.31 -0.51 10.85
N SER A 117 28.64 -1.73 11.26
CA SER A 117 30.01 -2.24 11.21
C SER A 117 30.11 -3.31 10.13
N GLU A 118 30.74 -2.96 9.01
CA GLU A 118 31.02 -3.89 7.93
C GLU A 118 32.20 -4.82 8.27
N ALA A 119 32.13 -6.05 7.76
CA ALA A 119 33.30 -6.82 7.37
C ALA A 119 32.93 -7.75 6.21
N PHE A 120 33.09 -7.27 4.98
CA PHE A 120 32.95 -8.11 3.78
C PHE A 120 34.12 -9.10 3.65
N GLY A 121 33.82 -10.33 3.25
CA GLY A 121 34.82 -11.38 3.01
C GLY A 121 34.32 -12.40 1.99
N SER A 122 34.42 -12.08 0.69
CA SER A 122 34.00 -12.95 -0.40
C SER A 122 34.70 -14.31 -0.42
N LYS A 123 33.95 -15.41 -0.56
CA LYS A 123 34.36 -16.53 -1.43
C LYS A 123 33.22 -17.48 -1.81
N ARG A 124 33.24 -17.86 -3.08
CA ARG A 124 32.38 -18.83 -3.76
C ARG A 124 32.99 -20.22 -3.58
N ILE A 125 32.30 -21.15 -2.92
CA ILE A 125 32.65 -22.58 -2.91
C ILE A 125 31.36 -23.41 -3.06
N GLU A 126 31.30 -24.20 -4.13
CA GLU A 126 30.43 -25.36 -4.21
C GLU A 126 31.07 -26.48 -3.38
N ASN A 127 30.31 -27.13 -2.49
CA ASN A 127 30.22 -28.60 -2.45
C ASN A 127 29.35 -29.15 -1.32
N ASN A 128 28.89 -30.37 -1.57
CA ASN A 128 28.27 -31.32 -0.66
C ASN A 128 28.82 -31.29 0.79
N ASN A 129 27.94 -31.55 1.76
CA ASN A 129 28.12 -32.73 2.63
C ASN A 129 26.80 -33.15 3.32
N ASN A 130 26.42 -34.41 3.07
CA ASN A 130 25.46 -35.18 3.86
C ASN A 130 26.22 -35.87 5.00
N TYR A 131 25.92 -35.58 6.26
CA TYR A 131 26.10 -36.48 7.41
C TYR A 131 25.07 -36.05 8.48
N PHE A 132 23.91 -36.71 8.60
CA PHE A 132 23.64 -37.96 9.31
C PHE A 132 23.96 -37.97 10.82
N PHE A 133 22.89 -37.99 11.62
CA PHE A 133 22.74 -38.43 13.02
C PHE A 133 23.71 -37.91 14.10
N ASN A 134 23.12 -37.31 15.14
CA ASN A 134 23.27 -37.92 16.46
C ASN A 134 21.94 -37.92 17.22
N SER A 135 21.46 -39.12 17.53
CA SER A 135 20.28 -39.37 18.35
C SER A 135 20.72 -39.65 19.78
N ASN A 136 20.33 -38.80 20.75
CA ASN A 136 20.42 -39.13 22.16
C ASN A 136 19.07 -38.93 22.83
N THR A 137 18.41 -40.07 23.10
CA THR A 137 17.29 -40.17 24.04
C THR A 137 17.78 -39.90 25.46
N SER A 138 17.19 -38.91 26.12
CA SER A 138 17.22 -38.80 27.58
C SER A 138 15.79 -38.59 28.07
N THR A 139 15.19 -39.67 28.55
CA THR A 139 13.84 -39.68 29.10
C THR A 139 13.83 -39.01 30.46
N SER A 140 13.47 -37.72 30.51
CA SER A 140 13.03 -37.06 31.73
C SER A 140 11.54 -36.71 31.61
N ASN A 141 10.69 -37.43 32.33
CA ASN A 141 9.26 -37.15 32.43
C ASN A 141 9.03 -35.84 33.21
N SER A 142 9.14 -34.70 32.53
CA SER A 142 8.44 -33.49 32.95
C SER A 142 7.08 -33.48 32.25
N ILE A 143 6.03 -33.84 33.01
CA ILE A 143 4.66 -33.47 32.65
C ILE A 143 4.59 -31.95 32.84
N SER A 144 5.04 -31.20 31.84
CA SER A 144 4.70 -29.79 31.72
C SER A 144 3.18 -29.70 31.62
N PRO A 145 2.54 -28.76 32.33
CA PRO A 145 1.13 -28.54 32.12
C PRO A 145 0.95 -28.17 30.66
N GLN A 146 0.10 -28.91 29.94
CA GLN A 146 -0.42 -28.45 28.66
C GLN A 146 -1.31 -27.25 28.94
N SER A 147 -0.71 -26.08 29.14
CA SER A 147 -1.39 -24.81 28.89
C SER A 147 -1.72 -24.84 27.41
N SER A 148 -2.97 -25.23 27.11
CA SER A 148 -3.55 -25.13 25.79
C SER A 148 -3.59 -23.66 25.42
N ASN A 149 -2.47 -23.17 24.88
CA ASN A 149 -2.32 -21.82 24.37
C ASN A 149 -3.19 -21.72 23.11
N ASP A 150 -4.48 -21.53 23.34
CA ASP A 150 -5.51 -21.24 22.35
C ASP A 150 -5.34 -19.84 21.74
N THR A 151 -4.23 -19.17 22.04
CA THR A 151 -3.81 -17.91 21.45
C THR A 151 -3.19 -18.17 20.07
N VAL A 152 -3.58 -17.33 19.12
CA VAL A 152 -3.17 -17.39 17.72
C VAL A 152 -2.88 -15.97 17.28
N TYR A 153 -1.66 -15.75 16.81
CA TYR A 153 -1.17 -14.47 16.31
C TYR A 153 -1.46 -14.36 14.82
N VAL A 154 -2.10 -13.26 14.45
CA VAL A 154 -2.39 -12.86 13.08
C VAL A 154 -1.50 -11.68 12.73
N ALA A 155 -0.42 -11.94 12.01
CA ALA A 155 0.45 -10.89 11.47
C ALA A 155 -0.08 -10.47 10.10
N THR A 156 -0.37 -9.18 9.92
CA THR A 156 -0.89 -8.58 8.67
C THR A 156 0.02 -7.45 8.21
N ILE A 157 0.38 -7.44 6.93
CA ILE A 157 1.06 -6.33 6.25
C ILE A 157 0.22 -5.84 5.07
N THR A 158 0.21 -4.52 4.89
CA THR A 158 -0.19 -3.88 3.64
C THR A 158 1.06 -3.31 2.95
N LEU A 159 1.33 -3.79 1.74
CA LEU A 159 2.44 -3.35 0.89
C LEU A 159 1.87 -2.56 -0.30
N LYS A 160 2.17 -1.26 -0.37
CA LYS A 160 1.85 -0.40 -1.52
C LYS A 160 2.85 -0.70 -2.64
N ILE A 161 2.32 -0.90 -3.85
CA ILE A 161 3.14 -1.23 -5.02
C ILE A 161 3.71 0.06 -5.61
N ALA A 162 5.00 0.06 -5.93
CA ALA A 162 5.67 1.17 -6.62
C ALA A 162 5.03 1.47 -7.99
N GLU A 163 4.97 2.75 -8.38
CA GLU A 163 4.28 3.22 -9.60
C GLU A 163 4.80 2.56 -10.89
N ASP A 164 6.13 2.36 -11.00
CA ASP A 164 6.81 1.65 -12.08
C ASP A 164 6.42 0.15 -12.14
N CYS A 165 6.20 -0.46 -10.98
CA CYS A 165 5.79 -1.86 -10.83
C CYS A 165 4.28 -2.09 -11.00
N LEU A 166 3.43 -1.06 -11.00
CA LEU A 166 1.98 -1.19 -11.20
C LEU A 166 1.64 -1.87 -12.53
N ARG A 167 2.37 -1.54 -13.60
CA ARG A 167 2.13 -2.10 -14.93
C ARG A 167 2.41 -3.61 -14.92
N ASN A 168 1.34 -4.39 -15.09
CA ASN A 168 1.35 -5.85 -15.03
C ASN A 168 1.68 -6.43 -13.64
N ALA A 169 1.53 -5.68 -12.54
CA ALA A 169 1.71 -6.18 -11.16
C ALA A 169 0.92 -7.49 -10.93
N GLY A 170 -0.35 -7.52 -11.37
CA GLY A 170 -1.21 -8.70 -11.31
C GLY A 170 -0.62 -9.90 -12.07
N GLY A 171 -0.20 -9.74 -13.32
CA GLY A 171 0.36 -10.84 -14.11
C GLY A 171 1.68 -11.37 -13.56
N LYS A 172 2.56 -10.48 -13.06
CA LYS A 172 3.83 -10.85 -12.43
C LYS A 172 3.62 -11.61 -11.10
N LEU A 173 2.80 -11.07 -10.20
CA LEU A 173 2.57 -11.63 -8.86
C LEU A 173 1.71 -12.89 -8.89
N ILE A 174 0.60 -12.87 -9.64
CA ILE A 174 -0.32 -14.01 -9.74
C ILE A 174 0.31 -15.14 -10.56
N GLY A 175 0.95 -14.80 -11.68
CA GLY A 175 1.48 -15.74 -12.65
C GLY A 175 0.37 -16.49 -13.42
N VAL A 176 0.78 -17.30 -14.40
CA VAL A 176 -0.15 -18.13 -15.19
C VAL A 176 -0.99 -19.01 -14.27
N ASN A 177 -2.32 -18.99 -14.41
CA ASN A 177 -3.28 -19.75 -13.60
C ASN A 177 -3.12 -19.62 -12.06
N GLY A 178 -2.53 -18.51 -11.59
CA GLY A 178 -2.24 -18.28 -10.17
C GLY A 178 -1.09 -19.12 -9.62
N THR A 179 -0.26 -19.73 -10.47
CA THR A 179 0.83 -20.63 -10.03
C THR A 179 1.85 -19.94 -9.14
N ASN A 180 2.28 -18.72 -9.47
CA ASN A 180 3.28 -18.00 -8.68
C ASN A 180 2.73 -17.64 -7.30
N ILE A 181 1.55 -17.01 -7.23
CA ILE A 181 0.94 -16.64 -5.94
C ILE A 181 0.59 -17.88 -5.09
N LYS A 182 0.14 -18.99 -5.70
CA LYS A 182 -0.06 -20.27 -4.99
C LYS A 182 1.24 -20.83 -4.42
N LYS A 183 2.36 -20.69 -5.15
CA LYS A 183 3.69 -21.09 -4.67
C LYS A 183 4.11 -20.22 -3.47
N ILE A 184 4.08 -18.89 -3.59
CA ILE A 184 4.48 -17.99 -2.48
C ILE A 184 3.65 -18.27 -1.22
N ARG A 185 2.32 -18.41 -1.36
CA ARG A 185 1.44 -18.74 -0.23
C ARG A 185 1.80 -20.05 0.47
N ARG A 186 2.19 -21.09 -0.30
CA ARG A 186 2.63 -22.39 0.25
C ARG A 186 4.01 -22.28 0.91
N ASP A 187 4.98 -21.73 0.18
CA ASP A 187 6.38 -21.61 0.62
C ASP A 187 6.52 -20.77 1.92
N CYS A 188 5.64 -19.77 2.11
CA CYS A 188 5.70 -18.83 3.23
C CYS A 188 4.61 -19.04 4.29
N ALA A 189 3.74 -20.05 4.15
CA ALA A 189 2.57 -20.26 5.02
C ALA A 189 1.71 -18.98 5.24
N CYS A 190 1.47 -18.23 4.16
CA CYS A 190 0.76 -16.95 4.18
C CYS A 190 -0.47 -16.96 3.26
N CYS A 191 -1.49 -16.18 3.63
CA CYS A 191 -2.53 -15.72 2.71
C CYS A 191 -2.11 -14.39 2.09
N ILE A 192 -2.30 -14.22 0.78
CA ILE A 192 -1.82 -13.03 0.05
C ILE A 192 -2.90 -12.56 -0.92
N HIS A 193 -3.29 -11.28 -0.86
CA HIS A 193 -4.35 -10.69 -1.68
C HIS A 193 -3.84 -9.45 -2.42
N LEU A 194 -4.00 -9.42 -3.74
CA LEU A 194 -3.91 -8.17 -4.50
C LEU A 194 -5.25 -7.43 -4.37
N ARG A 195 -5.20 -6.14 -4.03
CA ARG A 195 -6.36 -5.28 -3.72
C ARG A 195 -6.12 -3.86 -4.22
N GLY A 196 -7.15 -3.01 -4.17
CA GLY A 196 -7.10 -1.65 -4.69
C GLY A 196 -7.43 -1.55 -6.19
N ARG A 197 -7.30 -0.33 -6.73
CA ARG A 197 -7.60 0.02 -8.12
C ARG A 197 -6.78 -0.82 -9.10
N GLY A 198 -7.46 -1.47 -10.06
CA GLY A 198 -6.81 -2.35 -11.05
C GLY A 198 -6.49 -3.77 -10.56
N SER A 199 -6.86 -4.15 -9.33
CA SER A 199 -6.69 -5.54 -8.85
C SER A 199 -7.69 -6.54 -9.48
N THR A 200 -8.85 -6.07 -9.93
CA THR A 200 -9.89 -6.86 -10.60
C THR A 200 -9.79 -6.71 -12.12
N LYS A 201 -10.01 -7.81 -12.87
CA LYS A 201 -10.04 -7.74 -14.34
C LYS A 201 -11.27 -6.99 -14.84
N LEU A 202 -11.13 -6.24 -15.93
CA LEU A 202 -12.23 -5.46 -16.51
C LEU A 202 -13.44 -6.33 -16.93
N SER A 203 -13.21 -7.61 -17.25
CA SER A 203 -14.27 -8.59 -17.51
C SER A 203 -15.14 -8.85 -16.27
N GLU A 204 -14.52 -9.05 -15.11
CA GLU A 204 -15.18 -9.39 -13.83
C GLU A 204 -15.89 -8.16 -13.21
N LEU A 205 -15.52 -6.95 -13.63
CA LEU A 205 -16.11 -5.68 -13.19
C LEU A 205 -17.47 -5.38 -13.83
N LYS A 206 -17.76 -5.96 -15.00
CA LYS A 206 -19.04 -5.76 -15.71
C LYS A 206 -20.19 -6.57 -15.11
N ASP A 207 -19.89 -7.62 -14.35
CA ASP A 207 -20.89 -8.44 -13.68
C ASP A 207 -21.59 -7.67 -12.56
N ILE A 208 -22.88 -7.38 -12.74
CA ILE A 208 -23.69 -6.58 -11.81
C ILE A 208 -23.68 -7.16 -10.40
N HIS A 209 -23.62 -8.49 -10.27
CA HIS A 209 -23.51 -9.20 -8.98
C HIS A 209 -22.21 -8.92 -8.19
N ASN A 210 -21.12 -8.47 -8.84
CA ASN A 210 -19.87 -8.17 -8.15
C ASN A 210 -19.86 -6.77 -7.49
N ARG A 211 -20.81 -5.87 -7.78
CA ARG A 211 -20.82 -4.48 -7.26
C ARG A 211 -20.80 -4.38 -5.73
N ASN A 212 -21.43 -5.32 -5.04
CA ASN A 212 -21.53 -5.34 -3.57
C ASN A 212 -20.39 -6.12 -2.89
N ARG A 213 -19.42 -6.62 -3.65
CA ARG A 213 -18.30 -7.43 -3.13
C ARG A 213 -17.27 -6.49 -2.50
N ALA A 214 -16.66 -6.88 -1.38
CA ALA A 214 -15.66 -6.05 -0.65
C ALA A 214 -14.36 -5.73 -1.44
N SER A 215 -14.24 -6.18 -2.68
CA SER A 215 -13.24 -5.72 -3.65
C SER A 215 -13.62 -4.39 -4.33
N VAL A 216 -14.92 -4.10 -4.47
CA VAL A 216 -15.44 -2.89 -5.15
C VAL A 216 -15.46 -1.69 -4.22
N SER A 217 -15.80 -1.86 -2.93
CA SER A 217 -15.65 -0.80 -1.92
C SER A 217 -14.21 -0.33 -1.76
N LYS A 218 -13.24 -1.21 -2.04
CA LYS A 218 -11.79 -0.93 -2.05
C LYS A 218 -11.24 -0.51 -3.43
N ALA A 219 -12.08 -0.30 -4.45
CA ALA A 219 -11.62 0.11 -5.79
C ALA A 219 -11.01 1.53 -5.82
N PHE A 220 -11.29 2.35 -4.81
CA PHE A 220 -10.74 3.69 -4.66
C PHE A 220 -9.32 3.71 -4.07
N GLU A 221 -8.98 2.71 -3.24
CA GLU A 221 -7.64 2.54 -2.65
C GLU A 221 -6.58 2.31 -3.76
N PRO A 222 -5.34 2.84 -3.63
CA PRO A 222 -4.24 2.51 -4.53
C PRO A 222 -3.98 1.00 -4.61
N LEU A 223 -3.36 0.52 -5.69
CA LEU A 223 -3.06 -0.90 -5.85
C LEU A 223 -2.05 -1.36 -4.78
N HIS A 224 -2.42 -2.37 -3.99
CA HIS A 224 -1.63 -2.85 -2.87
C HIS A 224 -1.77 -4.37 -2.69
N VAL A 225 -0.81 -4.96 -1.97
CA VAL A 225 -0.80 -6.37 -1.58
C VAL A 225 -1.02 -6.47 -0.07
N ILE A 226 -2.02 -7.25 0.35
CA ILE A 226 -2.23 -7.61 1.74
C ILE A 226 -1.64 -9.00 1.97
N ILE A 227 -0.67 -9.11 2.88
CA ILE A 227 0.00 -10.37 3.28
C ILE A 227 -0.44 -10.68 4.72
N GLN A 228 -0.87 -11.92 4.98
CA GLN A 228 -1.31 -12.36 6.30
C GLN A 228 -0.71 -13.71 6.66
N SER A 229 -0.16 -13.84 7.86
CA SER A 229 0.19 -15.14 8.46
C SER A 229 -0.59 -15.36 9.75
N VAL A 230 -0.90 -16.62 10.05
CA VAL A 230 -1.66 -17.04 11.21
C VAL A 230 -0.91 -18.20 11.86
N HIS A 231 -0.43 -18.02 13.09
CA HIS A 231 0.36 -19.03 13.78
C HIS A 231 0.19 -18.95 15.30
N SER A 232 0.38 -20.05 16.03
CA SER A 232 0.31 -20.08 17.50
C SER A 232 1.50 -19.37 18.17
N ASP A 233 2.61 -19.25 17.43
CA ASP A 233 3.82 -18.54 17.81
C ASP A 233 3.91 -17.22 17.02
N LYS A 234 4.08 -16.11 17.75
CA LYS A 234 4.21 -14.75 17.23
C LYS A 234 5.42 -14.58 16.30
N ASP A 235 6.56 -15.14 16.66
CA ASP A 235 7.81 -14.91 15.91
C ASP A 235 7.81 -15.69 14.59
N ILE A 236 7.18 -16.87 14.59
CA ILE A 236 6.92 -17.62 13.35
C ILE A 236 5.90 -16.88 12.47
N ALA A 237 4.82 -16.33 13.04
CA ALA A 237 3.86 -15.53 12.26
C ALA A 237 4.54 -14.32 11.57
N VAL A 238 5.38 -13.59 12.29
CA VAL A 238 6.15 -12.45 11.75
C VAL A 238 7.18 -12.91 10.71
N THR A 239 7.92 -13.98 10.99
CA THR A 239 8.94 -14.52 10.07
C THR A 239 8.34 -14.99 8.75
N ASN A 240 7.17 -15.62 8.79
CA ASN A 240 6.42 -16.04 7.61
C ASN A 240 6.02 -14.83 6.75
N VAL A 241 5.51 -13.76 7.37
CA VAL A 241 5.18 -12.52 6.66
C VAL A 241 6.43 -11.89 6.04
N ARG A 242 7.55 -11.76 6.78
CA ARG A 242 8.81 -11.22 6.24
C ARG A 242 9.29 -12.00 5.00
N LYS A 243 9.37 -13.33 5.08
CA LYS A 243 9.68 -14.20 3.93
C LYS A 243 8.72 -13.98 2.76
N ALA A 244 7.44 -13.73 3.03
CA ALA A 244 6.45 -13.45 1.99
C ALA A 244 6.67 -12.07 1.34
N ILE A 245 7.10 -11.03 2.07
CA ILE A 245 7.46 -9.71 1.50
C ILE A 245 8.54 -9.90 0.44
N ASP A 246 9.67 -10.53 0.79
CA ASP A 246 10.81 -10.72 -0.11
C ASP A 246 10.40 -11.41 -1.42
N ARG A 247 9.53 -12.43 -1.31
CA ARG A 247 9.02 -13.22 -2.44
C ARG A 247 8.00 -12.46 -3.28
N VAL A 248 7.22 -11.56 -2.66
CA VAL A 248 6.28 -10.66 -3.35
C VAL A 248 7.05 -9.56 -4.10
N VAL A 249 8.00 -8.89 -3.44
CA VAL A 249 8.89 -7.87 -4.02
C VAL A 249 9.64 -8.44 -5.23
N LEU A 250 10.34 -9.57 -5.06
CA LEU A 250 11.05 -10.26 -6.15
C LEU A 250 10.12 -10.65 -7.32
N SER A 251 8.85 -10.94 -7.05
CA SER A 251 7.86 -11.21 -8.11
C SER A 251 7.44 -9.95 -8.84
N LEU A 252 7.16 -8.85 -8.13
CA LEU A 252 6.79 -7.56 -8.70
C LEU A 252 7.93 -6.93 -9.51
N ASP A 253 9.16 -7.10 -9.04
CA ASP A 253 10.37 -6.52 -9.63
C ASP A 253 10.92 -7.30 -10.82
N ARG A 254 10.37 -8.49 -11.09
CA ARG A 254 10.77 -9.32 -12.22
C ARG A 254 10.78 -8.52 -13.53
N GLY A 255 11.97 -8.40 -14.13
CA GLY A 255 12.20 -7.70 -15.40
C GLY A 255 12.62 -6.23 -15.30
N LEU A 256 12.78 -5.66 -14.11
CA LEU A 256 13.44 -4.37 -13.91
C LEU A 256 14.97 -4.56 -13.78
N LYS A 257 15.74 -3.55 -14.19
CA LYS A 257 17.22 -3.59 -14.18
C LYS A 257 17.83 -3.07 -12.88
N ASP A 258 17.16 -2.11 -12.24
CA ASP A 258 17.59 -1.46 -11.01
C ASP A 258 16.67 -1.92 -9.87
N VAL A 259 16.98 -3.09 -9.31
CA VAL A 259 16.16 -3.73 -8.26
C VAL A 259 16.51 -3.15 -6.90
N ASP A 260 16.05 -1.92 -6.66
CA ASP A 260 16.01 -1.38 -5.30
C ASP A 260 14.81 -2.00 -4.55
N SER A 261 15.12 -2.71 -3.47
CA SER A 261 14.15 -3.39 -2.59
C SER A 261 13.30 -2.41 -1.76
N SER A 262 13.71 -1.15 -1.63
CA SER A 262 13.01 -0.12 -0.86
C SER A 262 11.84 0.55 -1.61
N ARG A 263 11.68 0.29 -2.91
CA ARG A 263 10.65 0.92 -3.76
C ARG A 263 9.21 0.58 -3.34
N HIS A 264 8.98 -0.58 -2.73
CA HIS A 264 7.65 -0.99 -2.26
C HIS A 264 7.44 -0.59 -0.80
N GLU A 265 6.52 0.32 -0.56
CA GLU A 265 6.28 0.93 0.74
C GLU A 265 5.38 0.04 1.62
N ILE A 266 5.85 -0.31 2.82
CA ILE A 266 5.02 -0.97 3.84
C ILE A 266 4.17 0.11 4.52
N THR A 267 2.88 0.18 4.18
CA THR A 267 1.97 1.21 4.72
C THR A 267 1.29 0.81 6.02
N ASN A 268 1.28 -0.49 6.34
CA ASN A 268 0.80 -0.99 7.63
C ASN A 268 1.50 -2.31 7.98
N PHE A 269 1.87 -2.47 9.25
CA PHE A 269 2.27 -3.73 9.84
C PHE A 269 1.59 -3.89 11.21
N GLU A 270 0.74 -4.90 11.32
CA GLU A 270 -0.07 -5.15 12.51
C GLU A 270 0.08 -6.61 12.96
N ILE A 271 0.19 -6.84 14.27
CA ILE A 271 0.15 -8.18 14.87
C ILE A 271 -1.00 -8.21 15.88
N LYS A 272 -2.02 -9.00 15.60
CA LYS A 272 -3.18 -9.21 16.50
C LYS A 272 -3.09 -10.56 17.18
N GLU A 273 -3.18 -10.58 18.51
CA GLU A 273 -3.44 -11.81 19.25
C GLU A 273 -4.94 -12.11 19.25
N THR A 274 -5.31 -13.36 18.97
CA THR A 274 -6.70 -13.79 18.86
C THR A 274 -6.90 -15.18 19.48
N LYS A 275 -8.09 -15.46 20.04
CA LYS A 275 -8.43 -16.81 20.49
C LYS A 275 -8.84 -17.70 19.31
N LYS A 276 -8.32 -18.92 19.29
CA LYS A 276 -8.61 -19.96 18.30
C LYS A 276 -10.11 -20.27 18.28
N ARG A 277 -10.77 -19.98 17.16
CA ARG A 277 -12.20 -20.27 16.98
C ARG A 277 -12.37 -21.71 16.53
N TYR A 278 -12.81 -22.58 17.46
CA TYR A 278 -13.25 -23.94 17.12
C TYR A 278 -14.58 -23.88 16.36
N ASN A 279 -14.56 -24.23 15.08
CA ASN A 279 -15.78 -24.39 14.29
C ASN A 279 -16.54 -25.64 14.75
N LYS A 280 -17.68 -25.47 15.44
CA LYS A 280 -18.61 -26.54 15.87
C LYS A 280 -19.33 -27.28 14.71
N LYS A 281 -18.67 -27.50 13.56
CA LYS A 281 -19.26 -28.15 12.37
C LYS A 281 -18.78 -29.58 12.11
N THR A 282 -17.98 -30.17 13.00
CA THR A 282 -17.40 -31.52 12.83
C THR A 282 -18.08 -32.63 13.66
N SER A 283 -19.11 -32.35 14.47
CA SER A 283 -19.79 -33.35 15.32
C SER A 283 -21.10 -33.90 14.73
N LEU A 284 -21.20 -34.03 13.40
CA LEU A 284 -22.34 -34.70 12.73
C LEU A 284 -21.99 -36.09 12.17
N TYR A 285 -20.78 -36.58 12.45
CA TYR A 285 -20.36 -37.96 12.22
C TYR A 285 -19.50 -38.42 13.40
N SER A 286 -20.18 -38.80 14.49
CA SER A 286 -19.64 -39.49 15.66
C SER A 286 -20.77 -40.26 16.32
#